data_AF-A0A7W8EF65-F1
#
_entry.id   AF-A0A7W8EF65-F1
#
_cell.length_a   1.000
_cell.length_b   1.000
_cell.length_c   1.000
_cell.angle_alpha   90.00
_cell.angle_beta   90.00
_cell.angle_gamma   90.00
#
_symmetry.space_group_name_H-M   'P 1'
#
loop_
_entity.id
_entity.type
_entity.pdbx_description
1 polymer ?
#
loop_
_entity_poly.entity_id
_entity_poly.type
_entity_poly.pdbx_seq_one_letter_code
_entity_poly.pdbx_strand_id
1 'polypeptide(L)'
;MRILIAPSGFKESLSAGMVAEAIARGVRRVLPLARTETLPLVDGGEGSAAALAEARGGRLVPYRTTGPVGAPVDSHLALLPGGTAVVEMAATAGLRLVPRELRDPGLTTTYGVGELIAAALDHGVRRVLVGCGDSGTSDGGAGALTALGARLLDADGLPLPAGGAALARLDRIDVSGLDPRLAGVELLVACNPCNVLCGPQGVARVFGPQKGATPERVEELAAAMERWAEVLERDLGAAGLRTAPGSGASGGLGAGLAALGGRLLPRFEVLLDHVDLDAKIAAADLVITAEGAIDAQTPSGKIPAEVARRAKRYGKPVLALAGTIGAGASQVHEAGIDAFESIVPGPMRLAEAIDGGEEFLVAAAERALRMVMVGARLQRARGTSEIMRAAHPGITGNGPAPRTDRPAVPPSADEASAGRTSGGRPRTSGGKPRISGGVATMPRTAATMTRVYGVSPLAELIRGRVA
;
A
#
# COMPACT_ATOMS: atom_id res chain seq x y z
N MET A 1 8.17 -1.96 -28.12
CA MET A 1 7.79 -2.44 -26.78
C MET A 1 6.70 -1.54 -26.25
N ARG A 2 5.54 -2.10 -25.89
CA ARG A 2 4.45 -1.43 -25.21
C ARG A 2 4.49 -1.77 -23.72
N ILE A 3 4.50 -0.74 -22.88
CA ILE A 3 4.60 -0.90 -21.42
C ILE A 3 3.34 -0.28 -20.80
N LEU A 4 2.58 -1.10 -20.08
CA LEU A 4 1.49 -0.61 -19.24
C LEU A 4 2.02 -0.35 -17.84
N ILE A 5 1.75 0.84 -17.31
CA ILE A 5 2.09 1.24 -15.95
C ILE A 5 0.78 1.38 -15.17
N ALA A 6 0.47 0.41 -14.32
CA ALA A 6 -0.77 0.35 -13.55
C ALA A 6 -0.51 0.24 -12.03
N PRO A 7 -0.08 1.33 -11.37
CA PRO A 7 0.29 1.33 -9.97
C PRO A 7 -0.86 1.76 -9.05
N SER A 8 -0.70 1.50 -7.75
CA SER A 8 -1.42 2.22 -6.70
C SER A 8 -0.63 3.43 -6.19
N GLY A 9 -1.27 4.26 -5.37
CA GLY A 9 -0.59 5.31 -4.63
C GLY A 9 0.28 4.76 -3.49
N PHE A 10 1.25 5.56 -3.06
CA PHE A 10 2.08 5.29 -1.88
C PHE A 10 1.45 6.07 -0.72
N LYS A 11 0.83 5.34 0.22
CA LYS A 11 0.10 5.94 1.35
C LYS A 11 0.97 6.95 2.08
N GLU A 12 0.39 8.10 2.41
CA GLU A 12 1.08 9.22 3.08
C GLU A 12 2.28 9.80 2.29
N SER A 13 2.44 9.50 0.98
CA SER A 13 3.59 9.93 0.17
C SER A 13 3.20 10.42 -1.24
N LEU A 14 2.83 9.52 -2.16
CA LEU A 14 2.57 9.87 -3.58
C LEU A 14 1.20 9.36 -4.02
N SER A 15 0.47 10.16 -4.80
CA SER A 15 -0.77 9.71 -5.44
C SER A 15 -0.46 8.69 -6.55
N ALA A 16 -1.45 7.86 -6.91
CA ALA A 16 -1.29 6.86 -7.96
C ALA A 16 -0.86 7.51 -9.31
N GLY A 17 -1.34 8.73 -9.60
CA GLY A 17 -0.94 9.50 -10.78
C GLY A 17 0.55 9.91 -10.76
N MET A 18 1.02 10.42 -9.62
CA MET A 18 2.44 10.77 -9.43
C MET A 18 3.34 9.54 -9.55
N VAL A 19 2.91 8.40 -8.97
CA VAL A 19 3.63 7.12 -9.08
C VAL A 19 3.71 6.68 -10.54
N ALA A 20 2.59 6.71 -11.28
CA ALA A 20 2.57 6.31 -12.68
C ALA A 20 3.49 7.17 -13.57
N GLU A 21 3.47 8.49 -13.38
CA GLU A 21 4.32 9.42 -14.15
C GLU A 21 5.80 9.25 -13.80
N ALA A 22 6.15 9.07 -12.52
CA ALA A 22 7.51 8.82 -12.09
C ALA A 22 8.09 7.54 -12.74
N ILE A 23 7.32 6.44 -12.75
CA ILE A 23 7.71 5.21 -13.43
C ILE A 23 7.87 5.45 -14.93
N ALA A 24 6.94 6.18 -15.56
CA ALA A 24 7.00 6.50 -16.98
C ALA A 24 8.26 7.29 -17.35
N ARG A 25 8.71 8.21 -16.48
CA ARG A 25 9.99 8.93 -16.65
C ARG A 25 11.18 7.99 -16.56
N GLY A 26 11.19 7.07 -15.59
CA GLY A 26 12.24 6.06 -15.46
C GLY A 26 12.33 5.13 -16.68
N VAL A 27 11.17 4.72 -17.20
CA VAL A 27 11.07 3.95 -18.45
C VAL A 27 11.69 4.71 -19.63
N ARG A 28 11.34 6.00 -19.80
CA ARG A 28 11.85 6.85 -20.89
C ARG A 28 13.37 7.03 -20.87
N ARG A 29 14.01 6.99 -19.69
CA ARG A 29 15.49 7.06 -19.57
C ARG A 29 16.20 5.86 -20.18
N VAL A 30 15.54 4.71 -20.26
CA VAL A 30 16.13 3.46 -20.79
C VAL A 30 15.60 3.16 -22.20
N LEU A 31 14.30 3.36 -22.43
CA LEU A 31 13.61 3.06 -23.69
C LEU A 31 12.81 4.28 -24.17
N PRO A 32 13.46 5.31 -24.75
CA PRO A 32 12.79 6.56 -25.15
C PRO A 32 11.74 6.36 -26.26
N LEU A 33 11.82 5.26 -27.02
CA LEU A 33 10.88 4.91 -28.08
C LEU A 33 9.82 3.88 -27.64
N ALA A 34 9.78 3.50 -26.36
CA ALA A 34 8.73 2.62 -25.86
C ALA A 34 7.37 3.34 -25.89
N ARG A 35 6.31 2.59 -26.21
CA ARG A 35 4.94 3.07 -26.08
C ARG A 35 4.51 2.86 -24.64
N THR A 36 4.54 3.91 -23.84
CA THR A 36 4.17 3.87 -22.42
C THR A 36 2.73 4.34 -22.25
N GLU A 37 1.93 3.56 -21.54
CA GLU A 37 0.57 3.90 -21.16
C GLU A 37 0.43 3.83 -19.65
N THR A 38 -0.07 4.90 -19.04
CA THR A 38 -0.28 5.00 -17.59
C THR A 38 -1.74 4.81 -17.24
N LEU A 39 -2.02 3.98 -16.24
CA LEU A 39 -3.34 3.75 -15.69
C LEU A 39 -3.27 3.71 -14.15
N PRO A 40 -3.29 4.87 -13.48
CA PRO A 40 -3.36 4.94 -12.02
C PRO A 40 -4.57 4.17 -11.49
N LEU A 41 -4.36 3.31 -10.50
CA LEU A 41 -5.42 2.47 -9.92
C LEU A 41 -5.73 2.88 -8.47
N VAL A 42 -7.00 2.73 -8.11
CA VAL A 42 -7.53 2.98 -6.75
C VAL A 42 -8.15 1.71 -6.17
N ASP A 43 -8.11 1.55 -4.85
CA ASP A 43 -8.52 0.33 -4.15
C ASP A 43 -9.66 0.56 -3.13
N GLY A 44 -10.35 1.70 -3.22
CA GLY A 44 -11.46 2.05 -2.34
C GLY A 44 -11.01 2.81 -1.10
N GLY A 45 -9.71 3.05 -0.97
CA GLY A 45 -9.12 4.01 -0.04
C GLY A 45 -9.12 5.44 -0.58
N GLU A 46 -8.14 6.22 -0.15
CA GLU A 46 -8.08 7.66 -0.40
C GLU A 46 -8.06 8.02 -1.90
N GLY A 47 -8.93 8.95 -2.32
CA GLY A 47 -9.02 9.47 -3.68
C GLY A 47 -9.81 8.61 -4.67
N SER A 48 -10.44 7.53 -4.21
CA SER A 48 -11.27 6.65 -5.03
C SER A 48 -12.55 7.34 -5.54
N ALA A 49 -13.21 8.15 -4.71
CA ALA A 49 -14.42 8.88 -5.11
C ALA A 49 -14.10 9.94 -6.18
N ALA A 50 -12.99 10.66 -6.02
CA ALA A 50 -12.51 11.63 -6.99
C ALA A 50 -12.16 10.98 -8.34
N ALA A 51 -11.42 9.87 -8.30
CA ALA A 51 -11.06 9.12 -9.52
C ALA A 51 -12.29 8.60 -10.26
N LEU A 52 -13.29 8.06 -9.55
CA LEU A 52 -14.54 7.61 -10.14
C LEU A 52 -15.37 8.75 -10.73
N ALA A 53 -15.41 9.91 -10.06
CA ALA A 53 -16.08 11.10 -10.57
C ALA A 53 -15.44 11.55 -11.88
N GLU A 54 -14.13 11.69 -11.91
CA GLU A 54 -13.38 12.09 -13.10
C GLU A 54 -13.61 11.11 -14.26
N ALA A 55 -13.48 9.80 -14.00
CA ALA A 55 -13.58 8.78 -15.03
C ALA A 55 -15.01 8.59 -15.58
N ARG A 56 -16.05 8.88 -14.79
CA ARG A 56 -17.45 8.67 -15.18
C ARG A 56 -18.23 9.96 -15.44
N GLY A 57 -17.55 11.11 -15.50
CA GLY A 57 -18.21 12.41 -15.71
C GLY A 57 -19.13 12.83 -14.56
N GLY A 58 -18.78 12.42 -13.34
CA GLY A 58 -19.43 12.84 -12.11
C GLY A 58 -18.85 14.15 -11.56
N ARG A 59 -19.28 14.52 -10.34
CA ARG A 59 -18.77 15.68 -9.61
C ARG A 59 -18.58 15.36 -8.14
N LEU A 60 -17.60 16.00 -7.51
CA LEU A 60 -17.44 16.00 -6.06
C LEU A 60 -18.38 17.03 -5.43
N VAL A 61 -18.94 16.68 -4.27
CA VAL A 61 -19.75 17.55 -3.44
C VAL A 61 -19.08 17.61 -2.06
N PRO A 62 -18.62 18.79 -1.62
CA PRO A 62 -17.95 18.93 -0.34
C PRO A 62 -18.94 18.82 0.82
N TYR A 63 -18.50 18.19 1.89
CA TYR A 63 -19.24 18.05 3.14
C TYR A 63 -18.30 18.24 4.33
N ARG A 64 -18.87 18.53 5.50
CA ARG A 64 -18.15 18.47 6.77
C ARG A 64 -18.82 17.41 7.64
N THR A 65 -18.02 16.48 8.15
CA THR A 65 -18.51 15.31 8.89
C THR A 65 -17.71 15.10 10.16
N THR A 66 -18.25 14.31 11.08
CA THR A 66 -17.56 13.84 12.27
C THR A 66 -16.40 12.94 11.87
N GLY A 67 -15.17 13.36 12.20
CA GLY A 67 -13.96 12.59 11.95
C GLY A 67 -13.82 11.38 12.87
N PRO A 68 -12.77 10.56 12.67
CA PRO A 68 -12.62 9.30 13.39
C PRO A 68 -12.40 9.49 14.89
N VAL A 69 -11.94 10.66 15.33
CA VAL A 69 -11.71 11.02 16.75
C VAL A 69 -12.78 11.98 17.29
N GLY A 70 -13.92 12.12 16.59
CA GLY A 70 -15.04 12.99 16.98
C GLY A 70 -14.91 14.45 16.53
N ALA A 71 -13.71 14.94 16.22
CA ALA A 71 -13.51 16.28 15.69
C ALA A 71 -14.04 16.38 14.23
N PRO A 72 -14.68 17.50 13.83
CA PRO A 72 -15.15 17.67 12.45
C PRO A 72 -14.00 17.69 11.43
N VAL A 73 -14.18 17.02 10.30
CA VAL A 73 -13.24 16.96 9.17
C VAL A 73 -13.93 17.40 7.87
N ASP A 74 -13.18 18.02 6.99
CA ASP A 74 -13.62 18.26 5.61
C ASP A 74 -13.59 16.94 4.85
N SER A 75 -14.68 16.65 4.14
CA SER A 75 -14.88 15.43 3.38
C SER A 75 -15.68 15.73 2.12
N HIS A 76 -16.07 14.69 1.39
CA HIS A 76 -16.84 14.81 0.17
C HIS A 76 -17.56 13.51 -0.18
N LEU A 77 -18.56 13.61 -1.05
CA LEU A 77 -19.11 12.49 -1.80
C LEU A 77 -18.97 12.76 -3.30
N ALA A 78 -18.90 11.72 -4.12
CA ALA A 78 -19.01 11.86 -5.56
C ALA A 78 -20.43 11.55 -6.02
N LEU A 79 -21.02 12.41 -6.84
CA LEU A 79 -22.25 12.11 -7.56
C LEU A 79 -21.91 11.72 -8.99
N LEU A 80 -22.27 10.50 -9.36
CA LEU A 80 -22.07 9.97 -10.70
C LEU A 80 -23.36 10.06 -11.53
N PRO A 81 -23.25 10.14 -12.87
CA PRO A 81 -24.40 9.96 -13.75
C PRO A 81 -25.13 8.64 -13.46
N GLY A 82 -26.44 8.62 -13.69
CA GLY A 82 -27.28 7.46 -13.42
C GLY A 82 -27.71 7.31 -11.95
N GLY A 83 -27.46 8.31 -11.10
CA GLY A 83 -28.02 8.37 -9.74
C GLY A 83 -27.29 7.46 -8.74
N THR A 84 -25.97 7.41 -8.83
CA THR A 84 -25.09 6.75 -7.85
C THR A 84 -24.31 7.79 -7.06
N ALA A 85 -24.33 7.73 -5.73
CA ALA A 85 -23.36 8.42 -4.89
C ALA A 85 -22.22 7.48 -4.52
N VAL A 86 -20.98 7.99 -4.51
CA VAL A 86 -19.82 7.28 -3.98
C VAL A 86 -19.41 7.94 -2.67
N VAL A 87 -19.44 7.15 -1.60
CA VAL A 87 -18.99 7.52 -0.26
C VAL A 87 -17.63 6.89 -0.03
N GLU A 88 -16.60 7.70 0.12
CA GLU A 88 -15.25 7.25 0.44
C GLU A 88 -15.04 7.27 1.95
N MET A 89 -14.96 6.11 2.59
CA MET A 89 -14.85 6.07 4.05
C MET A 89 -13.53 6.70 4.54
N ALA A 90 -12.46 6.63 3.74
CA ALA A 90 -11.15 7.21 4.07
C ALA A 90 -11.19 8.74 4.16
N ALA A 91 -12.06 9.40 3.38
CA ALA A 91 -12.21 10.85 3.39
C ALA A 91 -12.79 11.38 4.71
N THR A 92 -13.48 10.52 5.49
CA THR A 92 -14.09 10.90 6.77
C THR A 92 -13.49 10.18 7.97
N ALA A 93 -13.15 8.90 7.83
CA ALA A 93 -12.70 8.03 8.91
C ALA A 93 -11.43 7.25 8.53
N GLY A 94 -10.60 7.84 7.66
CA GLY A 94 -9.31 7.27 7.26
C GLY A 94 -8.22 7.39 8.31
N LEU A 95 -7.20 6.52 8.25
CA LEU A 95 -6.09 6.47 9.20
C LEU A 95 -5.25 7.76 9.18
N ARG A 96 -5.17 8.44 8.03
CA ARG A 96 -4.51 9.75 7.88
C ARG A 96 -5.15 10.84 8.74
N LEU A 97 -6.43 10.71 9.06
CA LEU A 97 -7.19 11.65 9.88
C LEU A 97 -7.06 11.38 11.39
N VAL A 98 -6.31 10.34 11.79
CA VAL A 98 -6.06 10.00 13.19
C VAL A 98 -4.62 10.40 13.55
N PRO A 99 -4.43 11.49 14.34
CA PRO A 99 -3.13 11.85 14.89
C PRO A 99 -2.49 10.67 15.61
N ARG A 100 -1.17 10.52 15.51
CA ARG A 100 -0.46 9.31 15.98
C ARG A 100 -0.70 9.05 17.47
N GLU A 101 -0.75 10.11 18.26
CA GLU A 101 -1.01 10.13 19.69
C GLU A 101 -2.46 9.79 20.06
N LEU A 102 -3.40 9.86 19.11
CA LEU A 102 -4.82 9.53 19.28
C LEU A 102 -5.21 8.21 18.60
N ARG A 103 -4.23 7.43 18.12
CA ARG A 103 -4.46 6.13 17.48
C ARG A 103 -4.86 5.07 18.51
N ASP A 104 -6.15 5.03 18.83
CA ASP A 104 -6.80 3.93 19.56
C ASP A 104 -8.02 3.43 18.75
N PRO A 105 -7.93 2.25 18.10
CA PRO A 105 -9.03 1.72 17.29
C PRO A 105 -10.27 1.34 18.11
N GLY A 106 -10.16 1.28 19.45
CA GLY A 106 -11.32 1.09 20.33
C GLY A 106 -12.09 2.36 20.65
N LEU A 107 -11.54 3.54 20.34
CA LEU A 107 -12.22 4.84 20.52
C LEU A 107 -12.64 5.49 19.20
N THR A 108 -11.98 5.13 18.10
CA THR A 108 -12.29 5.75 16.81
C THR A 108 -13.62 5.29 16.23
N THR A 109 -14.32 6.19 15.52
CA THR A 109 -15.70 5.97 15.05
C THR A 109 -15.89 6.15 13.55
N THR A 110 -16.83 5.38 12.99
CA THR A 110 -17.33 5.53 11.61
C THR A 110 -18.53 6.47 11.50
N TYR A 111 -18.88 7.23 12.56
CA TYR A 111 -20.08 8.09 12.58
C TYR A 111 -20.22 8.98 11.34
N GLY A 112 -19.17 9.70 10.97
CA GLY A 112 -19.23 10.57 9.80
C GLY A 112 -19.38 9.84 8.46
N VAL A 113 -19.07 8.55 8.38
CA VAL A 113 -19.39 7.74 7.19
C VAL A 113 -20.90 7.60 7.05
N GLY A 114 -21.62 7.39 8.16
CA GLY A 114 -23.08 7.37 8.16
C GLY A 114 -23.67 8.75 7.83
N GLU A 115 -23.04 9.84 8.29
CA GLU A 115 -23.43 11.21 7.87
C GLU A 115 -23.30 11.40 6.36
N LEU A 116 -22.22 10.89 5.73
CA LEU A 116 -22.09 10.94 4.27
C LEU A 116 -23.11 10.07 3.54
N ILE A 117 -23.46 8.91 4.08
CA ILE A 117 -24.51 8.07 3.51
C ILE A 117 -25.85 8.81 3.60
N ALA A 118 -26.20 9.39 4.75
CA ALA A 118 -27.42 10.20 4.90
C ALA A 118 -27.44 11.38 3.93
N ALA A 119 -26.31 12.09 3.78
CA ALA A 119 -26.17 13.17 2.81
C ALA A 119 -26.32 12.69 1.37
N ALA A 120 -25.86 11.48 1.03
CA ALA A 120 -26.09 10.89 -0.28
C ALA A 120 -27.58 10.63 -0.54
N LEU A 121 -28.33 10.17 0.48
CA LEU A 121 -29.77 9.98 0.40
C LEU A 121 -30.53 11.30 0.16
N ASP A 122 -30.02 12.43 0.65
CA ASP A 122 -30.60 13.77 0.38
C ASP A 122 -30.57 14.14 -1.12
N HIS A 123 -29.65 13.56 -1.89
CA HIS A 123 -29.60 13.76 -3.35
C HIS A 123 -30.57 12.84 -4.12
N GLY A 124 -31.40 12.04 -3.43
CA GLY A 124 -32.37 11.15 -4.08
C GLY A 124 -31.72 10.08 -4.96
N VAL A 125 -30.51 9.66 -4.62
CA VAL A 125 -29.78 8.63 -5.38
C VAL A 125 -30.47 7.28 -5.27
N ARG A 126 -30.30 6.44 -6.30
CA ARG A 126 -30.82 5.05 -6.31
C ARG A 126 -29.82 4.06 -5.74
N ARG A 127 -28.55 4.46 -5.67
CA ARG A 127 -27.44 3.62 -5.24
C ARG A 127 -26.43 4.43 -4.45
N VAL A 128 -25.94 3.86 -3.36
CA VAL A 128 -24.79 4.36 -2.61
C VAL A 128 -23.69 3.31 -2.69
N LEU A 129 -22.57 3.69 -3.28
CA LEU A 129 -21.35 2.89 -3.32
C LEU A 129 -20.40 3.37 -2.23
N VAL A 130 -20.14 2.54 -1.23
CA VAL A 130 -19.17 2.80 -0.17
C VAL A 130 -17.84 2.16 -0.51
N GLY A 131 -16.79 2.96 -0.66
CA GLY A 131 -15.41 2.51 -0.79
C GLY A 131 -14.80 2.22 0.57
N CYS A 132 -14.38 0.96 0.78
CA CYS A 132 -13.74 0.52 2.02
C CYS A 132 -12.24 0.27 1.83
N GLY A 133 -11.44 1.28 2.15
CA GLY A 133 -9.99 1.22 2.24
C GLY A 133 -9.46 2.25 3.24
N ASP A 134 -8.20 2.10 3.65
CA ASP A 134 -7.46 3.09 4.46
C ASP A 134 -8.12 3.57 5.76
N SER A 135 -9.00 2.78 6.36
CA SER A 135 -9.71 3.12 7.60
C SER A 135 -8.78 3.38 8.79
N GLY A 136 -9.11 4.38 9.60
CA GLY A 136 -8.55 4.63 10.94
C GLY A 136 -9.38 4.05 12.08
N THR A 137 -10.43 3.29 11.76
CA THR A 137 -11.47 2.85 12.72
C THR A 137 -11.50 1.34 12.92
N SER A 138 -12.05 0.89 14.06
CA SER A 138 -12.37 -0.52 14.30
C SER A 138 -13.64 -0.68 15.14
N ASP A 139 -14.71 0.02 14.75
CA ASP A 139 -15.98 0.05 15.48
C ASP A 139 -17.09 -0.78 14.84
N GLY A 140 -16.79 -1.71 13.93
CA GLY A 140 -17.81 -2.58 13.34
C GLY A 140 -18.82 -1.87 12.42
N GLY A 141 -18.62 -0.57 12.13
CA GLY A 141 -19.64 0.26 11.48
C GLY A 141 -20.71 0.77 12.45
N ALA A 142 -20.54 0.58 13.76
CA ALA A 142 -21.48 1.02 14.79
C ALA A 142 -21.75 2.53 14.74
N GLY A 143 -20.70 3.34 14.53
CA GLY A 143 -20.85 4.77 14.33
C GLY A 143 -21.73 5.08 13.12
N ALA A 144 -21.45 4.46 11.97
CA ALA A 144 -22.23 4.67 10.75
C ALA A 144 -23.71 4.29 10.94
N LEU A 145 -24.00 3.16 11.59
CA LEU A 145 -25.37 2.73 11.91
C LEU A 145 -26.08 3.74 12.82
N THR A 146 -25.36 4.26 13.82
CA THR A 146 -25.89 5.26 14.75
C THR A 146 -26.24 6.57 14.04
N ALA A 147 -25.36 7.05 13.15
CA ALA A 147 -25.62 8.25 12.34
C ALA A 147 -26.80 8.07 11.37
N LEU A 148 -27.07 6.83 10.95
CA LEU A 148 -28.23 6.47 10.12
C LEU A 148 -29.50 6.25 10.95
N GLY A 149 -29.46 6.43 12.27
CA GLY A 149 -30.64 6.42 13.15
C GLY A 149 -30.83 5.14 13.98
N ALA A 150 -29.93 4.16 13.90
CA ALA A 150 -29.95 3.02 14.82
C ALA A 150 -29.54 3.44 16.24
N ARG A 151 -30.06 2.74 17.25
CA ARG A 151 -29.66 2.91 18.65
C ARG A 151 -29.00 1.64 19.14
N LEU A 152 -27.76 1.76 19.58
CA LEU A 152 -26.99 0.66 20.17
C LEU A 152 -27.07 0.78 21.68
N LEU A 153 -27.65 -0.23 22.33
CA LEU A 153 -28.01 -0.19 23.75
C LEU A 153 -27.26 -1.27 24.52
N ASP A 154 -26.85 -0.95 25.75
CA ASP A 154 -26.36 -1.93 26.71
C ASP A 154 -27.52 -2.66 27.44
N ALA A 155 -27.17 -3.54 28.36
CA ALA A 155 -28.14 -4.37 29.11
C ALA A 155 -29.09 -3.55 30.00
N ASP A 156 -28.70 -2.33 30.37
CA ASP A 156 -29.53 -1.40 31.15
C ASP A 156 -30.42 -0.53 30.23
N GLY A 157 -30.33 -0.71 28.91
CA GLY A 157 -31.07 0.06 27.92
C GLY A 157 -30.50 1.45 27.66
N LEU A 158 -29.26 1.71 28.08
CA LEU A 158 -28.58 2.99 27.86
C LEU A 158 -27.80 2.98 26.54
N PRO A 159 -27.73 4.12 25.82
CA PRO A 159 -26.92 4.21 24.61
C PRO A 159 -25.43 3.95 24.88
N LEU A 160 -24.81 3.15 24.01
CA LEU A 160 -23.37 2.95 24.06
C LEU A 160 -22.61 4.22 23.64
N PRO A 161 -21.44 4.49 24.26
CA PRO A 161 -20.51 5.47 23.72
C PRO A 161 -19.93 5.00 22.37
N ALA A 162 -19.33 5.95 21.62
CA ALA A 162 -18.67 5.64 20.37
C ALA A 162 -17.41 4.77 20.54
N GLY A 163 -17.02 4.09 19.46
CA GLY A 163 -15.79 3.31 19.38
C GLY A 163 -15.98 1.80 19.54
N GLY A 164 -15.05 1.03 18.98
CA GLY A 164 -15.16 -0.44 18.95
C GLY A 164 -15.11 -1.13 20.31
N ALA A 165 -14.46 -0.52 21.30
CA ALA A 165 -14.38 -1.12 22.63
C ALA A 165 -15.74 -1.14 23.35
N ALA A 166 -16.63 -0.18 23.03
CA ALA A 166 -17.95 -0.13 23.63
C ALA A 166 -18.83 -1.34 23.25
N LEU A 167 -18.55 -1.97 22.09
CA LEU A 167 -19.32 -3.10 21.58
C LEU A 167 -19.24 -4.35 22.46
N ALA A 168 -18.23 -4.44 23.33
CA ALA A 168 -18.15 -5.51 24.33
C ALA A 168 -19.36 -5.51 25.29
N ARG A 169 -20.01 -4.35 25.48
CA ARG A 169 -21.21 -4.19 26.33
C ARG A 169 -22.52 -4.14 25.55
N LEU A 170 -22.48 -4.29 24.22
CA LEU A 170 -23.68 -4.21 23.41
C LEU A 170 -24.64 -5.31 23.82
N ASP A 171 -25.88 -4.94 24.14
CA ASP A 171 -26.94 -5.90 24.39
C ASP A 171 -27.94 -5.96 23.24
N ARG A 172 -28.35 -4.81 22.71
CA ARG A 172 -29.44 -4.73 21.72
C ARG A 172 -29.22 -3.60 20.71
N ILE A 173 -29.69 -3.82 19.47
CA ILE A 173 -29.81 -2.80 18.43
C ILE A 173 -31.30 -2.52 18.21
N ASP A 174 -31.67 -1.25 18.34
CA ASP A 174 -33.00 -0.74 18.00
C ASP A 174 -32.92 0.04 16.69
N VAL A 175 -33.62 -0.45 15.66
CA VAL A 175 -33.64 0.12 14.30
C VAL A 175 -34.90 0.95 14.02
N SER A 176 -35.73 1.22 15.03
CA SER A 176 -36.98 1.99 14.86
C SER A 176 -36.75 3.41 14.35
N GLY A 177 -35.57 3.98 14.60
CA GLY A 177 -35.15 5.30 14.13
C GLY A 177 -34.35 5.31 12.83
N LEU A 178 -34.11 4.14 12.21
CA LEU A 178 -33.29 4.03 11.02
C LEU A 178 -33.90 4.84 9.86
N ASP A 179 -33.05 5.53 9.09
CA ASP A 179 -33.49 6.34 7.95
C ASP A 179 -34.29 5.50 6.95
N PRO A 180 -35.60 5.78 6.75
CA PRO A 180 -36.48 4.94 5.94
C PRO A 180 -36.09 4.93 4.47
N ARG A 181 -35.31 5.90 4.00
CA ARG A 181 -34.86 5.98 2.59
C ARG A 181 -33.91 4.85 2.24
N LEU A 182 -33.22 4.26 3.22
CA LEU A 182 -32.32 3.12 3.01
C LEU A 182 -33.04 1.92 2.36
N ALA A 183 -34.32 1.70 2.66
CA ALA A 183 -35.09 0.60 2.08
C ALA A 183 -35.27 0.73 0.55
N GLY A 184 -35.18 1.94 0.01
CA GLY A 184 -35.35 2.22 -1.42
C GLY A 184 -34.04 2.36 -2.20
N VAL A 185 -32.88 2.21 -1.54
CA VAL A 185 -31.56 2.48 -2.12
C VAL A 185 -30.69 1.24 -2.10
N GLU A 186 -30.02 0.95 -3.22
CA GLU A 186 -29.04 -0.12 -3.27
C GLU A 186 -27.74 0.33 -2.57
N LEU A 187 -27.45 -0.26 -1.42
CA LEU A 187 -26.20 -0.05 -0.71
C LEU A 187 -25.15 -1.07 -1.17
N LEU A 188 -24.11 -0.60 -1.86
CA LEU A 188 -23.00 -1.41 -2.32
C LEU A 188 -21.74 -1.08 -1.54
N VAL A 189 -20.99 -2.10 -1.12
CA VAL A 189 -19.77 -1.92 -0.32
C VAL A 189 -18.61 -2.56 -1.08
N ALA A 190 -17.76 -1.73 -1.69
CA ALA A 190 -16.55 -2.17 -2.38
C ALA A 190 -15.44 -2.44 -1.36
N CYS A 191 -15.09 -3.71 -1.18
CA CYS A 191 -14.25 -4.16 -0.08
C CYS A 191 -13.22 -5.23 -0.50
N ASN A 192 -12.19 -5.42 0.33
CA ASN A 192 -11.30 -6.57 0.20
C ASN A 192 -11.99 -7.83 0.78
N PRO A 193 -12.33 -8.83 -0.05
CA PRO A 193 -13.06 -10.02 0.41
C PRO A 193 -12.26 -10.89 1.39
N CYS A 194 -10.93 -10.76 1.42
CA CYS A 194 -10.06 -11.47 2.36
C CYS A 194 -10.21 -10.98 3.81
N ASN A 195 -10.81 -9.80 4.02
CA ASN A 195 -10.99 -9.24 5.36
C ASN A 195 -12.29 -9.77 5.98
N VAL A 196 -12.18 -10.58 7.02
CA VAL A 196 -13.31 -11.12 7.78
C VAL A 196 -13.43 -10.43 9.13
N LEU A 197 -14.63 -10.40 9.70
CA LEU A 197 -14.91 -9.68 10.95
C LEU A 197 -14.23 -10.36 12.15
N CYS A 198 -14.37 -11.68 12.24
CA CYS A 198 -14.10 -12.47 13.44
C CYS A 198 -13.07 -13.59 13.19
N GLY A 199 -12.71 -14.33 14.26
CA GLY A 199 -11.79 -15.46 14.17
C GLY A 199 -10.29 -15.09 14.06
N PRO A 200 -9.40 -16.08 13.83
CA PRO A 200 -7.95 -15.85 13.86
C PRO A 200 -7.44 -14.84 12.83
N GLN A 201 -8.13 -14.74 11.69
CA GLN A 201 -7.86 -13.75 10.63
C GLN A 201 -8.81 -12.55 10.69
N GLY A 202 -9.52 -12.37 11.81
CA GLY A 202 -10.45 -11.27 12.05
C GLY A 202 -9.76 -9.91 11.98
N VAL A 203 -10.51 -8.90 11.53
CA VAL A 203 -9.98 -7.56 11.24
C VAL A 203 -9.26 -6.92 12.42
N ALA A 204 -9.74 -7.13 13.65
CA ALA A 204 -9.12 -6.59 14.86
C ALA A 204 -7.68 -7.13 15.04
N ARG A 205 -7.47 -8.43 14.81
CA ARG A 205 -6.16 -9.09 14.94
C ARG A 205 -5.20 -8.72 13.82
N VAL A 206 -5.70 -8.64 12.59
CA VAL A 206 -4.87 -8.38 11.42
C VAL A 206 -4.49 -6.90 11.29
N PHE A 207 -5.42 -5.99 11.58
CA PHE A 207 -5.25 -4.56 11.30
C PHE A 207 -5.30 -3.66 12.53
N GLY A 208 -5.62 -4.18 13.72
CA GLY A 208 -5.57 -3.43 14.98
C GLY A 208 -4.17 -2.89 15.31
N PRO A 209 -3.08 -3.67 15.21
CA PRO A 209 -1.74 -3.22 15.59
C PRO A 209 -1.27 -1.97 14.83
N GLN A 210 -1.46 -1.93 13.50
CA GLN A 210 -1.09 -0.76 12.70
C GLN A 210 -1.96 0.48 12.97
N LYS A 211 -3.12 0.30 13.61
CA LYS A 211 -4.02 1.37 14.06
C LYS A 211 -3.75 1.79 15.51
N GLY A 212 -2.74 1.21 16.17
CA GLY A 212 -2.32 1.58 17.53
C GLY A 212 -2.77 0.65 18.65
N ALA A 213 -3.44 -0.48 18.35
CA ALA A 213 -3.83 -1.43 19.38
C ALA A 213 -2.62 -2.19 19.95
N THR A 214 -2.53 -2.27 21.28
CA THR A 214 -1.64 -3.23 21.96
C THR A 214 -2.16 -4.66 21.79
N PRO A 215 -1.34 -5.70 22.03
CA PRO A 215 -1.79 -7.09 21.97
C PRO A 215 -3.04 -7.37 22.83
N GLU A 216 -3.11 -6.80 24.03
CA GLU A 216 -4.27 -6.93 24.92
C GLU A 216 -5.51 -6.26 24.31
N ARG A 217 -5.32 -5.03 23.79
CA ARG A 217 -6.38 -4.26 23.15
C ARG A 217 -6.90 -4.94 21.88
N VAL A 218 -6.05 -5.65 21.15
CA VAL A 218 -6.44 -6.46 19.99
C VAL A 218 -7.43 -7.54 20.39
N GLU A 219 -7.17 -8.27 21.49
CA GLU A 219 -8.07 -9.34 21.94
C GLU A 219 -9.37 -8.80 22.53
N GLU A 220 -9.34 -7.66 23.23
CA GLU A 220 -10.55 -6.94 23.64
C GLU A 220 -11.43 -6.57 22.44
N LEU A 221 -10.83 -6.00 21.38
CA LEU A 221 -11.54 -5.64 20.17
C LEU A 221 -12.04 -6.86 19.40
N ALA A 222 -11.27 -7.95 19.37
CA ALA A 222 -11.70 -9.20 18.75
C ALA A 222 -12.96 -9.74 19.46
N ALA A 223 -12.97 -9.79 20.79
CA ALA A 223 -14.14 -10.20 21.56
C ALA A 223 -15.34 -9.26 21.33
N ALA A 224 -15.11 -7.94 21.26
CA ALA A 224 -16.13 -6.96 20.94
C ALA A 224 -16.73 -7.18 19.53
N MET A 225 -15.92 -7.59 18.54
CA MET A 225 -16.41 -7.93 17.20
C MET A 225 -17.22 -9.23 17.18
N GLU A 226 -16.85 -10.23 17.98
CA GLU A 226 -17.67 -11.45 18.14
C GLU A 226 -19.04 -11.12 18.73
N ARG A 227 -19.10 -10.21 19.71
CA ARG A 227 -20.36 -9.72 20.28
C ARG A 227 -21.16 -8.89 19.28
N TRP A 228 -20.49 -8.02 18.54
CA TRP A 228 -21.12 -7.23 17.47
C TRP A 228 -21.80 -8.11 16.44
N ALA A 229 -21.09 -9.14 15.94
CA ALA A 229 -21.65 -10.08 14.99
C ALA A 229 -22.86 -10.83 15.54
N GLU A 230 -22.79 -11.29 16.80
CA GLU A 230 -23.90 -11.95 17.49
C GLU A 230 -25.17 -11.10 17.51
N VAL A 231 -25.03 -9.83 17.92
CA VAL A 231 -26.18 -8.93 18.08
C VAL A 231 -26.73 -8.49 16.72
N LEU A 232 -25.87 -8.25 15.72
CA LEU A 232 -26.32 -7.99 14.34
C LEU A 232 -27.12 -9.16 13.77
N GLU A 233 -26.62 -10.38 13.94
CA GLU A 233 -27.28 -11.61 13.48
C GLU A 233 -28.64 -11.79 14.17
N ARG A 234 -28.69 -11.55 15.48
CA ARG A 234 -29.90 -11.70 16.31
C ARG A 234 -30.97 -10.64 16.00
N ASP A 235 -30.58 -9.36 15.97
CA ASP A 235 -31.54 -8.25 15.94
C ASP A 235 -31.91 -7.81 14.53
N LEU A 236 -31.00 -7.96 13.56
CA LEU A 236 -31.20 -7.54 12.17
C LEU A 236 -31.36 -8.74 11.21
N GLY A 237 -31.21 -9.98 11.71
CA GLY A 237 -31.40 -11.20 10.91
C GLY A 237 -30.29 -11.45 9.88
N ALA A 238 -29.16 -10.76 9.98
CA ALA A 238 -28.07 -10.81 9.01
C ALA A 238 -27.09 -11.95 9.30
N ALA A 239 -27.46 -13.19 8.97
CA ALA A 239 -26.68 -14.39 9.30
C ALA A 239 -25.29 -14.45 8.62
N GLY A 240 -24.28 -14.97 9.35
CA GLY A 240 -22.99 -15.37 8.80
C GLY A 240 -21.95 -14.25 8.72
N LEU A 241 -22.17 -13.12 9.40
CA LEU A 241 -21.30 -11.94 9.30
C LEU A 241 -19.92 -12.15 9.91
N ARG A 242 -19.78 -13.08 10.86
CA ARG A 242 -18.49 -13.40 11.50
C ARG A 242 -17.37 -13.67 10.48
N THR A 243 -17.67 -14.43 9.44
CA THR A 243 -16.67 -14.91 8.47
C THR A 243 -17.03 -14.63 7.01
N ALA A 244 -18.13 -13.90 6.74
CA ALA A 244 -18.51 -13.52 5.40
C ALA A 244 -17.36 -12.74 4.69
N PRO A 245 -17.06 -13.05 3.42
CA PRO A 245 -16.03 -12.33 2.67
C PRO A 245 -16.27 -10.83 2.66
N GLY A 246 -15.30 -10.06 3.14
CA GLY A 246 -15.36 -8.60 3.22
C GLY A 246 -16.09 -8.05 4.45
N SER A 247 -16.61 -8.89 5.35
CA SER A 247 -17.30 -8.41 6.56
C SER A 247 -16.38 -7.63 7.50
N GLY A 248 -15.09 -7.95 7.50
CA GLY A 248 -14.07 -7.22 8.26
C GLY A 248 -13.61 -5.92 7.60
N ALA A 249 -14.11 -5.56 6.42
CA ALA A 249 -13.62 -4.39 5.72
C ALA A 249 -13.73 -3.11 6.54
N SER A 250 -12.67 -2.30 6.50
CA SER A 250 -12.58 -1.02 7.22
C SER A 250 -12.94 -1.09 8.70
N GLY A 251 -12.42 -2.10 9.41
CA GLY A 251 -12.66 -2.24 10.86
C GLY A 251 -14.02 -2.83 11.21
N GLY A 252 -14.61 -3.60 10.28
CA GLY A 252 -15.93 -4.21 10.44
C GLY A 252 -17.08 -3.36 9.91
N LEU A 253 -16.81 -2.18 9.32
CA LEU A 253 -17.83 -1.38 8.60
C LEU A 253 -18.58 -2.21 7.55
N GLY A 254 -17.87 -3.14 6.88
CA GLY A 254 -18.49 -4.10 5.97
C GLY A 254 -19.63 -4.87 6.62
N ALA A 255 -19.41 -5.47 7.79
CA ALA A 255 -20.45 -6.20 8.52
C ALA A 255 -21.62 -5.31 8.95
N GLY A 256 -21.34 -4.11 9.46
CA GLY A 256 -22.39 -3.16 9.85
C GLY A 256 -23.30 -2.78 8.68
N LEU A 257 -22.71 -2.38 7.54
CA LEU A 257 -23.49 -2.03 6.35
C LEU A 257 -24.18 -3.25 5.73
N ALA A 258 -23.56 -4.42 5.77
CA ALA A 258 -24.19 -5.67 5.31
C ALA A 258 -25.42 -6.04 6.14
N ALA A 259 -25.39 -5.77 7.44
CA ALA A 259 -26.55 -5.98 8.31
C ALA A 259 -27.73 -5.05 7.98
N LEU A 260 -27.47 -3.89 7.38
CA LEU A 260 -28.51 -3.00 6.83
C LEU A 260 -28.96 -3.39 5.41
N GLY A 261 -28.60 -4.58 4.92
CA GLY A 261 -28.90 -5.04 3.56
C GLY A 261 -27.87 -4.62 2.51
N GLY A 262 -26.73 -4.08 2.92
CA GLY A 262 -25.62 -3.73 2.03
C GLY A 262 -24.99 -4.97 1.37
N ARG A 263 -24.69 -4.86 0.08
CA ARG A 263 -24.04 -5.94 -0.67
C ARG A 263 -22.53 -5.74 -0.65
N LEU A 264 -21.82 -6.70 -0.05
CA LEU A 264 -20.36 -6.75 -0.07
C LEU A 264 -19.89 -7.21 -1.45
N LEU A 265 -19.09 -6.37 -2.11
CA LEU A 265 -18.58 -6.62 -3.46
C LEU A 265 -17.05 -6.58 -3.46
N PRO A 266 -16.37 -7.44 -4.26
CA PRO A 266 -14.94 -7.35 -4.46
C PRO A 266 -14.57 -5.97 -5.02
N ARG A 267 -13.73 -5.24 -4.29
CA ARG A 267 -13.40 -3.84 -4.62
C ARG A 267 -12.88 -3.65 -6.04
N PHE A 268 -12.09 -4.59 -6.56
CA PHE A 268 -11.52 -4.46 -7.89
C PHE A 268 -12.51 -4.75 -9.01
N GLU A 269 -13.58 -5.48 -8.75
CA GLU A 269 -14.66 -5.60 -9.71
C GLU A 269 -15.40 -4.28 -9.81
N VAL A 270 -15.73 -3.66 -8.67
CA VAL A 270 -16.49 -2.40 -8.67
C VAL A 270 -15.65 -1.21 -9.16
N LEU A 271 -14.42 -1.10 -8.66
CA LEU A 271 -13.57 0.07 -8.90
C LEU A 271 -12.86 0.00 -10.23
N LEU A 272 -12.60 -1.19 -10.79
CA LEU A 272 -11.89 -1.28 -12.08
C LEU A 272 -12.82 -1.48 -13.27
N ASP A 273 -14.13 -1.64 -13.06
CA ASP A 273 -15.13 -1.81 -14.13
C ASP A 273 -15.13 -0.67 -15.17
N HIS A 274 -14.72 0.53 -14.77
CA HIS A 274 -14.67 1.69 -15.66
C HIS A 274 -13.34 1.86 -16.40
N VAL A 275 -12.33 1.07 -16.06
CA VAL A 275 -11.04 1.10 -16.75
C VAL A 275 -10.91 -0.14 -17.61
N ASP A 276 -10.49 0.04 -18.86
CA ASP A 276 -10.19 -1.08 -19.75
C ASP A 276 -8.82 -1.70 -19.42
N LEU A 277 -8.64 -2.13 -18.16
CA LEU A 277 -7.38 -2.68 -17.67
C LEU A 277 -7.02 -3.97 -18.42
N ASP A 278 -8.00 -4.84 -18.64
CA ASP A 278 -7.78 -6.14 -19.27
C ASP A 278 -7.35 -6.02 -20.75
N ALA A 279 -7.97 -5.14 -21.56
CA ALA A 279 -7.49 -4.96 -22.94
C ALA A 279 -6.13 -4.23 -22.99
N LYS A 280 -5.88 -3.28 -22.07
CA LYS A 280 -4.56 -2.62 -21.97
C LYS A 280 -3.46 -3.62 -21.60
N ILE A 281 -3.74 -4.54 -20.67
CA ILE A 281 -2.84 -5.65 -20.31
C ILE A 281 -2.61 -6.55 -21.52
N ALA A 282 -3.68 -6.98 -22.20
CA ALA A 282 -3.58 -7.88 -23.35
C ALA A 282 -2.67 -7.33 -24.46
N ALA A 283 -2.70 -6.02 -24.65
CA ALA A 283 -1.92 -5.35 -25.67
C ALA A 283 -0.50 -4.94 -25.23
N ALA A 284 -0.17 -5.02 -23.94
CA ALA A 284 1.17 -4.70 -23.42
C ALA A 284 2.18 -5.85 -23.66
N ASP A 285 3.47 -5.51 -23.74
CA ASP A 285 4.58 -6.47 -23.71
C ASP A 285 5.12 -6.68 -22.29
N LEU A 286 4.96 -5.67 -21.44
CA LEU A 286 5.36 -5.65 -20.02
C LEU A 286 4.36 -4.83 -19.22
N VAL A 287 3.98 -5.32 -18.04
CA VAL A 287 3.18 -4.59 -17.06
C VAL A 287 4.08 -4.19 -15.90
N ILE A 288 4.04 -2.91 -15.53
CA ILE A 288 4.70 -2.38 -14.33
C ILE A 288 3.61 -1.92 -13.36
N THR A 289 3.66 -2.38 -12.12
CA THR A 289 2.80 -1.92 -11.04
C THR A 289 3.66 -1.41 -9.89
N ALA A 290 3.04 -0.78 -8.90
CA ALA A 290 3.75 -0.30 -7.72
C ALA A 290 2.81 -0.12 -6.54
N GLU A 291 3.35 -0.20 -5.33
CA GLU A 291 2.66 0.20 -4.10
C GLU A 291 3.64 0.59 -2.99
N GLY A 292 3.13 1.22 -1.93
CA GLY A 292 3.96 1.66 -0.80
C GLY A 292 4.67 0.51 -0.07
N ALA A 293 4.08 -0.68 0.00
CA ALA A 293 4.70 -1.83 0.64
C ALA A 293 4.26 -3.17 0.01
N ILE A 294 5.25 -3.98 -0.40
CA ILE A 294 5.05 -5.38 -0.81
C ILE A 294 5.43 -6.29 0.35
N ASP A 295 4.51 -7.14 0.77
CA ASP A 295 4.58 -7.98 1.98
C ASP A 295 3.63 -9.19 1.87
N ALA A 296 3.54 -10.01 2.93
CA ALA A 296 2.62 -11.15 3.02
C ALA A 296 1.12 -10.79 2.84
N GLN A 297 0.72 -9.53 3.00
CA GLN A 297 -0.68 -9.10 2.79
C GLN A 297 -0.97 -8.77 1.32
N THR A 298 0.06 -8.61 0.51
CA THR A 298 -0.05 -8.17 -0.89
C THR A 298 -0.87 -9.13 -1.75
N PRO A 299 -0.64 -10.46 -1.71
CA PRO A 299 -1.47 -11.44 -2.45
C PRO A 299 -2.95 -11.39 -2.07
N SER A 300 -3.23 -10.99 -0.82
CA SER A 300 -4.57 -10.94 -0.21
C SER A 300 -5.32 -9.67 -0.57
N GLY A 301 -5.33 -9.31 -1.85
CA GLY A 301 -6.23 -8.30 -2.39
C GLY A 301 -5.67 -6.89 -2.49
N LYS A 302 -4.34 -6.67 -2.57
CA LYS A 302 -3.76 -5.36 -2.94
C LYS A 302 -3.66 -5.20 -4.47
N ILE A 303 -3.51 -3.96 -4.95
CA ILE A 303 -3.48 -3.62 -6.38
C ILE A 303 -2.40 -4.39 -7.15
N PRO A 304 -1.13 -4.46 -6.69
CA PRO A 304 -0.10 -5.17 -7.45
C PRO A 304 -0.42 -6.64 -7.72
N ALA A 305 -0.97 -7.33 -6.72
CA ALA A 305 -1.40 -8.72 -6.87
C ALA A 305 -2.59 -8.84 -7.84
N GLU A 306 -3.54 -7.91 -7.83
CA GLU A 306 -4.65 -7.94 -8.78
C GLU A 306 -4.21 -7.69 -10.23
N VAL A 307 -3.36 -6.69 -10.44
CA VAL A 307 -2.75 -6.40 -11.75
C VAL A 307 -1.99 -7.62 -12.23
N ALA A 308 -1.23 -8.26 -11.34
CA ALA A 308 -0.48 -9.47 -11.67
C ALA A 308 -1.39 -10.64 -12.07
N ARG A 309 -2.43 -10.94 -11.28
CA ARG A 309 -3.40 -12.00 -11.59
C ARG A 309 -4.05 -11.80 -12.95
N ARG A 310 -4.47 -10.57 -13.28
CA ARG A 310 -5.02 -10.24 -14.60
C ARG A 310 -3.98 -10.36 -15.71
N ALA A 311 -2.77 -9.86 -15.49
CA ALA A 311 -1.66 -9.99 -16.44
C ALA A 311 -1.33 -11.44 -16.80
N LYS A 312 -1.40 -12.35 -15.82
CA LYS A 312 -1.15 -13.78 -16.06
C LYS A 312 -2.21 -14.46 -16.92
N ARG A 313 -3.47 -14.00 -16.92
CA ARG A 313 -4.50 -14.49 -17.86
C ARG A 313 -4.11 -14.26 -19.32
N TYR A 314 -3.26 -13.26 -19.59
CA TYR A 314 -2.76 -12.92 -20.91
C TYR A 314 -1.27 -13.30 -21.12
N GLY A 315 -0.69 -14.08 -20.20
CA GLY A 315 0.72 -14.50 -20.26
C GLY A 315 1.72 -13.34 -20.18
N LYS A 316 1.34 -12.20 -19.58
CA LYS A 316 2.21 -11.01 -19.54
C LYS A 316 3.18 -11.03 -18.35
N PRO A 317 4.43 -10.55 -18.55
CA PRO A 317 5.36 -10.35 -17.44
C PRO A 317 4.98 -9.10 -16.64
N VAL A 318 5.23 -9.16 -15.33
CA VAL A 318 4.83 -8.18 -14.32
C VAL A 318 6.03 -7.85 -13.45
N LEU A 319 6.39 -6.56 -13.43
CA LEU A 319 7.38 -5.98 -12.54
C LEU A 319 6.66 -5.09 -11.51
N ALA A 320 6.93 -5.28 -10.23
CA ALA A 320 6.40 -4.43 -9.17
C ALA A 320 7.50 -3.54 -8.56
N LEU A 321 7.19 -2.27 -8.29
CA LEU A 321 8.07 -1.36 -7.54
C LEU A 321 7.47 -1.06 -6.17
N ALA A 322 8.27 -1.19 -5.11
CA ALA A 322 7.78 -1.09 -3.75
C ALA A 322 8.46 0.03 -2.97
N GLY A 323 7.68 0.82 -2.23
CA GLY A 323 8.21 1.74 -1.21
C GLY A 323 9.05 0.99 -0.16
N THR A 324 8.53 -0.15 0.31
CA THR A 324 9.17 -1.05 1.27
C THR A 324 8.92 -2.50 0.88
N ILE A 325 9.92 -3.35 1.07
CA ILE A 325 9.78 -4.81 0.95
C ILE A 325 9.71 -5.37 2.37
N GLY A 326 8.51 -5.82 2.75
CA GLY A 326 8.21 -6.34 4.08
C GLY A 326 8.39 -7.85 4.21
N ALA A 327 8.08 -8.37 5.40
CA ALA A 327 8.12 -9.80 5.68
C ALA A 327 7.16 -10.58 4.76
N GLY A 328 7.62 -11.73 4.26
CA GLY A 328 6.83 -12.59 3.37
C GLY A 328 6.62 -12.03 1.95
N ALA A 329 7.34 -10.98 1.55
CA ALA A 329 7.22 -10.39 0.22
C ALA A 329 7.36 -11.40 -0.94
N SER A 330 8.14 -12.47 -0.78
CA SER A 330 8.31 -13.50 -1.83
C SER A 330 7.00 -14.22 -2.19
N GLN A 331 5.98 -14.20 -1.34
CA GLN A 331 4.67 -14.82 -1.62
C GLN A 331 3.96 -14.17 -2.80
N VAL A 332 4.33 -12.94 -3.19
CA VAL A 332 3.74 -12.27 -4.36
C VAL A 332 3.99 -12.97 -5.69
N HIS A 333 5.00 -13.84 -5.76
CA HIS A 333 5.24 -14.66 -6.95
C HIS A 333 4.06 -15.60 -7.23
N GLU A 334 3.40 -16.11 -6.19
CA GLU A 334 2.20 -16.95 -6.32
C GLU A 334 1.01 -16.16 -6.89
N ALA A 335 0.95 -14.85 -6.66
CA ALA A 335 -0.03 -13.95 -7.26
C ALA A 335 0.33 -13.53 -8.70
N GLY A 336 1.50 -13.94 -9.21
CA GLY A 336 1.94 -13.66 -10.58
C GLY A 336 2.85 -12.45 -10.74
N ILE A 337 3.40 -11.87 -9.66
CA ILE A 337 4.45 -10.85 -9.80
C ILE A 337 5.76 -11.57 -10.14
N ASP A 338 6.35 -11.34 -11.32
CA ASP A 338 7.57 -12.06 -11.73
C ASP A 338 8.82 -11.50 -11.07
N ALA A 339 8.85 -10.19 -10.83
CA ALA A 339 9.96 -9.51 -10.17
C ALA A 339 9.44 -8.31 -9.37
N PHE A 340 10.13 -7.98 -8.28
CA PHE A 340 9.89 -6.73 -7.55
C PHE A 340 11.20 -6.06 -7.13
N GLU A 341 11.20 -4.73 -7.06
CA GLU A 341 12.35 -3.92 -6.63
C GLU A 341 11.92 -2.85 -5.61
N SER A 342 12.76 -2.62 -4.60
CA SER A 342 12.60 -1.50 -3.66
C SER A 342 12.99 -0.18 -4.32
N ILE A 343 12.19 0.86 -4.12
CA ILE A 343 12.59 2.19 -4.60
C ILE A 343 13.74 2.77 -3.79
N VAL A 344 13.80 2.42 -2.50
CA VAL A 344 14.76 2.96 -1.55
C VAL A 344 16.17 2.44 -1.89
N PRO A 345 17.14 3.32 -2.18
CA PRO A 345 18.48 2.92 -2.64
C PRO A 345 19.40 2.41 -1.52
N GLY A 346 19.05 2.61 -0.26
CA GLY A 346 19.83 2.21 0.91
C GLY A 346 19.18 2.64 2.22
N PRO A 347 19.76 2.28 3.38
CA PRO A 347 19.18 2.63 4.67
C PRO A 347 19.00 4.15 4.84
N MET A 348 17.79 4.57 5.22
CA MET A 348 17.45 5.98 5.47
C MET A 348 16.26 6.10 6.42
N ARG A 349 15.99 7.30 6.94
CA ARG A 349 14.81 7.55 7.77
C ARG A 349 13.56 7.55 6.90
N LEU A 350 12.42 7.15 7.48
CA LEU A 350 11.14 7.11 6.78
C LEU A 350 10.74 8.47 6.18
N ALA A 351 10.97 9.57 6.90
CA ALA A 351 10.69 10.91 6.41
C ALA A 351 11.49 11.22 5.13
N GLU A 352 12.77 10.87 5.09
CA GLU A 352 13.62 11.06 3.90
C GLU A 352 13.17 10.20 2.72
N ALA A 353 12.71 8.96 3.01
CA ALA A 353 12.16 8.06 2.00
C ALA A 353 10.85 8.58 1.39
N ILE A 354 9.99 9.21 2.21
CA ILE A 354 8.73 9.83 1.77
C ILE A 354 9.02 11.08 0.94
N ASP A 355 9.88 11.97 1.45
CA ASP A 355 10.22 13.25 0.79
C ASP A 355 10.90 13.04 -0.57
N GLY A 356 11.82 12.07 -0.66
CA GLY A 356 12.52 11.72 -1.90
C GLY A 356 11.80 10.68 -2.77
N GLY A 357 10.60 10.23 -2.38
CA GLY A 357 9.94 9.04 -2.92
C GLY A 357 9.79 9.07 -4.45
N GLU A 358 9.48 10.24 -5.02
CA GLU A 358 9.29 10.40 -6.47
C GLU A 358 10.60 10.18 -7.24
N GLU A 359 11.71 10.77 -6.79
CA GLU A 359 13.02 10.62 -7.43
C GLU A 359 13.53 9.18 -7.30
N PHE A 360 13.36 8.58 -6.12
CA PHE A 360 13.72 7.18 -5.88
C PHE A 360 12.94 6.22 -6.77
N LEU A 361 11.65 6.46 -6.98
CA LEU A 361 10.81 5.66 -7.85
C LEU A 361 11.24 5.76 -9.32
N VAL A 362 11.58 6.97 -9.81
CA VAL A 362 12.15 7.15 -11.17
C VAL A 362 13.42 6.32 -11.34
N ALA A 363 14.35 6.42 -10.36
CA ALA A 363 15.62 5.71 -10.40
C ALA A 363 15.43 4.18 -10.32
N ALA A 364 14.47 3.71 -9.53
CA ALA A 364 14.15 2.28 -9.42
C ALA A 364 13.54 1.71 -10.70
N ALA A 365 12.60 2.43 -11.32
CA ALA A 365 12.05 2.04 -12.62
C ALA A 365 13.15 1.95 -13.70
N GLU A 366 14.11 2.88 -13.69
CA GLU A 366 15.27 2.83 -14.57
C GLU A 366 16.15 1.60 -14.30
N ARG A 367 16.53 1.34 -13.05
CA ARG A 367 17.37 0.18 -12.68
C ARG A 367 16.70 -1.14 -13.04
N ALA A 368 15.43 -1.31 -12.66
CA ALA A 368 14.65 -2.51 -12.95
C ALA A 368 14.57 -2.77 -14.45
N LEU A 369 14.26 -1.74 -15.25
CA LEU A 369 14.16 -1.89 -16.69
C LEU A 369 15.53 -2.18 -17.34
N ARG A 370 16.63 -1.63 -16.82
CA ARG A 370 17.98 -2.01 -17.28
C ARG A 370 18.26 -3.49 -17.05
N MET A 371 17.84 -4.06 -15.92
CA MET A 371 17.95 -5.51 -15.66
C MET A 371 17.13 -6.33 -16.66
N VAL A 372 15.89 -5.91 -16.95
CA VAL A 372 15.04 -6.54 -17.99
C VAL A 372 15.73 -6.50 -19.35
N MET A 373 16.36 -5.38 -19.71
CA MET A 373 17.05 -5.24 -21.00
C MET A 373 18.31 -6.10 -21.10
N VAL A 374 19.03 -6.34 -19.99
CA VAL A 374 20.12 -7.32 -19.96
C VAL A 374 19.58 -8.72 -20.26
N GLY A 375 18.49 -9.13 -19.60
CA GLY A 375 17.82 -10.41 -19.87
C GLY A 375 17.40 -10.56 -21.33
N ALA A 376 16.77 -9.53 -21.91
CA ALA A 376 16.35 -9.51 -23.31
C ALA A 376 17.53 -9.67 -24.29
N ARG A 377 18.68 -9.06 -24.00
CA ARG A 377 19.89 -9.18 -24.83
C ARG A 377 20.50 -10.58 -24.75
N LEU A 378 20.52 -11.19 -23.56
CA LEU A 378 20.98 -12.57 -23.38
C LEU A 378 20.12 -13.57 -24.17
N GLN A 379 18.79 -13.40 -24.15
CA GLN A 379 17.88 -14.26 -24.91
C GLN A 379 18.09 -14.13 -26.42
N ARG A 380 18.28 -12.90 -26.93
CA ARG A 380 18.60 -12.67 -28.36
C ARG A 380 19.90 -13.35 -28.77
N ALA A 381 20.96 -13.25 -27.96
CA ALA A 381 22.24 -13.87 -28.25
C ALA A 381 22.14 -15.41 -28.33
N ARG A 382 21.33 -16.03 -27.46
CA ARG A 382 21.04 -17.47 -27.50
C ARG A 382 20.25 -17.88 -28.75
N GLY A 383 19.18 -17.15 -29.08
CA GLY A 383 18.38 -17.42 -30.29
C GLY A 383 19.21 -17.32 -31.58
N THR A 384 20.07 -16.31 -31.70
CA THR A 384 20.99 -16.20 -32.86
C THR A 384 21.97 -17.36 -32.91
N SER A 385 22.48 -17.82 -31.77
CA SER A 385 23.42 -18.95 -31.68
C SER A 385 22.75 -20.29 -32.04
N GLU A 386 21.48 -20.49 -31.64
CA GLU A 386 20.70 -21.67 -31.99
C GLU A 386 20.35 -21.70 -33.48
N ILE A 387 19.96 -20.56 -34.07
CA ILE A 387 19.74 -20.45 -35.52
C ILE A 387 21.04 -20.72 -36.29
N MET A 388 22.18 -20.18 -35.83
CA MET A 388 23.48 -20.46 -36.45
C MET A 388 23.87 -21.94 -36.37
N ARG A 389 23.59 -22.61 -35.24
CA ARG A 389 23.82 -24.06 -35.08
C ARG A 389 22.87 -24.90 -35.93
N ALA A 390 21.60 -24.53 -36.03
CA ALA A 390 20.62 -25.22 -36.88
C ALA A 390 20.92 -25.02 -38.38
N ALA A 391 21.44 -23.86 -38.77
CA ALA A 391 21.85 -23.57 -40.14
C ALA A 391 23.17 -24.26 -40.54
N HIS A 392 24.00 -24.67 -39.57
CA HIS A 392 25.27 -25.37 -39.81
C HIS A 392 25.46 -26.55 -38.84
N PRO A 393 24.76 -27.69 -39.05
CA PRO A 393 24.76 -28.82 -38.12
C PRO A 393 26.12 -29.54 -37.97
N GLY A 394 27.13 -29.19 -38.79
CA GLY A 394 28.35 -29.98 -38.98
C GLY A 394 29.67 -29.34 -38.53
N ILE A 395 29.69 -28.14 -37.92
CA ILE A 395 30.95 -27.55 -37.46
C ILE A 395 31.13 -27.80 -35.95
N THR A 396 31.51 -29.04 -35.61
CA THR A 396 32.10 -29.35 -34.30
C THR A 396 33.52 -28.80 -34.31
N GLY A 397 33.74 -27.70 -33.59
CA GLY A 397 35.03 -27.03 -33.49
C GLY A 397 36.08 -27.93 -32.85
N ASN A 398 37.04 -28.35 -33.66
CA ASN A 398 38.38 -28.74 -33.21
C ASN A 398 39.39 -28.06 -34.14
N GLY A 399 39.54 -26.74 -33.97
CA GLY A 399 40.62 -25.95 -34.56
C GLY A 399 41.60 -25.57 -33.45
N PRO A 400 42.92 -25.70 -33.65
CA PRO A 400 43.89 -25.56 -32.57
C PRO A 400 43.99 -24.10 -32.09
N ALA A 401 44.11 -23.94 -30.77
CA ALA A 401 44.29 -22.63 -30.13
C ALA A 401 45.62 -21.97 -30.55
N PRO A 402 45.65 -20.64 -30.75
CA PRO A 402 46.91 -19.94 -31.03
C PRO A 402 47.75 -19.85 -29.76
N ARG A 403 49.02 -20.24 -29.86
CA ARG A 403 50.04 -20.04 -28.81
C ARG A 403 50.33 -18.55 -28.65
N THR A 404 50.24 -18.04 -27.43
CA THR A 404 50.72 -16.71 -27.05
C THR A 404 51.99 -16.84 -26.24
N ASP A 405 53.14 -16.62 -26.88
CA ASP A 405 54.40 -16.34 -26.18
C ASP A 405 54.48 -14.84 -25.89
N ARG A 406 54.50 -14.46 -24.60
CA ARG A 406 54.99 -13.16 -24.13
C ARG A 406 55.83 -13.36 -22.87
N PRO A 407 57.04 -12.79 -22.78
CA PRO A 407 57.85 -12.86 -21.57
C PRO A 407 57.39 -11.85 -20.51
N ALA A 408 57.60 -12.22 -19.25
CA ALA A 408 57.21 -11.52 -18.04
C ALA A 408 58.04 -10.24 -17.78
N VAL A 409 57.38 -9.22 -17.19
CA VAL A 409 58.02 -8.04 -16.57
C VAL A 409 57.67 -8.08 -15.07
N PRO A 410 58.63 -7.93 -14.14
CA PRO A 410 58.36 -7.96 -12.70
C PRO A 410 57.91 -6.58 -12.17
N PRO A 411 57.25 -6.51 -10.99
CA PRO A 411 56.76 -5.27 -10.41
C PRO A 411 57.81 -4.60 -9.53
N SER A 412 57.86 -3.27 -9.53
CA SER A 412 58.57 -2.47 -8.52
C SER A 412 57.57 -1.73 -7.64
N ALA A 413 57.69 -1.93 -6.33
CA ALA A 413 57.05 -1.15 -5.28
C ALA A 413 57.77 0.21 -5.10
N ASP A 414 57.06 1.28 -4.76
CA ASP A 414 57.21 1.93 -3.45
C ASP A 414 56.44 3.26 -3.32
N GLU A 415 55.68 3.26 -2.24
CA GLU A 415 55.18 4.28 -1.32
C GLU A 415 55.75 5.72 -1.30
N ALA A 416 54.80 6.65 -1.08
CA ALA A 416 54.73 7.65 -0.02
C ALA A 416 55.78 8.81 0.11
N SER A 417 55.23 10.00 -0.13
CA SER A 417 55.17 11.16 0.78
C SER A 417 56.42 12.00 1.15
N ALA A 418 56.22 13.31 0.89
CA ALA A 418 56.53 14.48 1.73
C ALA A 418 57.91 15.17 1.65
N GLY A 419 57.88 16.47 1.31
CA GLY A 419 58.71 17.46 2.01
C GLY A 419 59.16 18.73 1.27
N ARG A 420 58.37 19.82 1.40
CA ARG A 420 58.74 21.27 1.60
C ARG A 420 59.61 21.98 0.53
N THR A 421 59.33 23.22 0.10
CA THR A 421 59.57 24.47 0.86
C THR A 421 59.13 25.73 0.06
N SER A 422 58.74 26.78 0.81
CA SER A 422 58.81 28.26 0.57
C SER A 422 58.36 28.87 -0.77
N GLY A 423 57.69 30.02 -0.87
CA GLY A 423 57.34 31.09 0.07
C GLY A 423 56.75 32.30 -0.69
N GLY A 424 56.17 33.28 0.02
CA GLY A 424 55.81 34.60 -0.54
C GLY A 424 54.41 35.11 -0.18
N ARG A 425 54.35 36.04 0.78
CA ARG A 425 53.22 36.97 1.11
C ARG A 425 53.46 38.30 0.36
N PRO A 426 52.53 39.31 0.27
CA PRO A 426 51.66 39.76 1.38
C PRO A 426 50.31 40.49 1.10
N ARG A 427 49.56 40.73 2.20
CA ARG A 427 48.68 41.91 2.54
C ARG A 427 47.32 42.02 1.81
N THR A 428 46.17 42.44 2.39
CA THR A 428 45.80 43.37 3.49
C THR A 428 44.38 43.09 4.07
N SER A 429 44.12 43.62 5.29
CA SER A 429 42.86 44.09 5.97
C SER A 429 41.47 43.52 5.61
N GLY A 430 40.50 43.34 6.51
CA GLY A 430 40.32 43.71 7.93
C GLY A 430 39.03 43.04 8.44
N GLY A 431 38.94 42.68 9.73
CA GLY A 431 38.14 43.43 10.69
C GLY A 431 37.30 42.45 11.51
N LYS A 432 37.42 42.50 12.84
CA LYS A 432 36.63 41.78 13.85
C LYS A 432 35.66 42.78 14.49
N PRO A 433 34.56 42.34 15.12
CA PRO A 433 34.63 42.09 16.57
C PRO A 433 33.95 40.80 17.06
N ARG A 434 34.37 40.39 18.27
CA ARG A 434 33.90 39.28 19.11
C ARG A 434 32.73 39.70 20.00
N ILE A 435 31.88 38.73 20.37
CA ILE A 435 31.13 38.59 21.64
C ILE A 435 30.94 37.06 21.82
N SER A 436 31.64 36.29 22.67
CA SER A 436 31.68 36.12 24.14
C SER A 436 30.47 35.42 24.78
N GLY A 437 30.75 34.31 25.49
CA GLY A 437 29.88 33.61 26.46
C GLY A 437 29.44 32.22 25.97
N GLY A 438 29.61 31.10 26.67
CA GLY A 438 30.13 30.82 28.01
C GLY A 438 30.31 29.29 28.15
N VAL A 439 31.23 28.90 29.02
CA VAL A 439 31.68 27.54 29.31
C VAL A 439 30.75 26.87 30.33
N ALA A 440 30.43 25.60 30.13
CA ALA A 440 30.13 24.67 31.22
C ALA A 440 30.66 23.26 30.86
N THR A 441 31.66 22.84 31.63
CA THR A 441 32.34 21.54 31.62
C THR A 441 31.90 20.73 32.84
N MET A 442 31.47 19.46 32.73
CA MET A 442 32.17 18.21 33.15
C MET A 442 31.11 17.14 33.52
N PRO A 443 31.44 15.84 33.71
CA PRO A 443 32.65 15.10 33.33
C PRO A 443 32.37 13.80 32.54
N ARG A 444 33.44 13.28 31.92
CA ARG A 444 33.57 11.91 31.41
C ARG A 444 33.91 10.96 32.55
N THR A 445 33.28 9.79 32.57
CA THR A 445 33.82 8.57 33.18
C THR A 445 33.86 7.48 32.12
N ALA A 446 35.05 6.92 31.92
CA ALA A 446 35.32 5.76 31.09
C ALA A 446 35.60 4.58 32.03
N ALA A 447 34.94 3.45 31.81
CA ALA A 447 35.36 2.15 32.31
C ALA A 447 34.82 1.03 31.39
N THR A 448 35.73 0.60 30.52
CA THR A 448 35.99 -0.76 30.02
C THR A 448 35.02 -1.89 30.41
N MET A 449 34.39 -2.52 29.42
CA MET A 449 34.18 -3.98 29.43
C MET A 449 34.22 -4.55 28.01
N THR A 450 35.18 -5.44 27.81
CA THR A 450 35.50 -6.23 26.62
C THR A 450 34.67 -7.52 26.61
N ARG A 451 34.46 -8.10 25.40
CA ARG A 451 33.92 -9.45 25.04
C ARG A 451 32.42 -9.48 24.71
N VAL A 452 31.90 -10.07 23.63
CA VAL A 452 32.40 -10.93 22.52
C VAL A 452 31.55 -10.62 21.27
N TYR A 453 32.18 -10.44 20.11
CA TYR A 453 31.49 -10.48 18.81
C TYR A 453 31.17 -11.94 18.44
N GLY A 454 29.89 -12.28 18.37
CA GLY A 454 29.41 -13.55 17.82
C GLY A 454 29.40 -13.50 16.30
N VAL A 455 30.23 -14.33 15.68
CA VAL A 455 30.33 -14.54 14.24
C VAL A 455 29.12 -15.35 13.76
N SER A 456 28.51 -14.90 12.66
CA SER A 456 27.40 -15.58 11.96
C SER A 456 27.87 -16.90 11.30
N PRO A 457 27.13 -18.01 11.41
CA PRO A 457 27.45 -19.26 10.74
C PRO A 457 26.90 -19.27 9.32
N LEU A 458 27.60 -18.64 8.37
CA LEU A 458 27.28 -18.77 6.93
C LEU A 458 28.53 -18.79 6.03
N ALA A 459 29.69 -19.15 6.58
CA ALA A 459 30.97 -19.21 5.87
C ALA A 459 31.53 -20.63 5.65
N GLU A 460 30.78 -21.68 6.01
CA GLU A 460 31.26 -23.09 5.94
C GLU A 460 30.51 -23.99 4.95
N LEU A 461 29.81 -23.44 3.97
CA LEU A 461 29.04 -24.24 2.98
C LEU A 461 29.50 -24.06 1.51
N ILE A 462 30.76 -23.67 1.24
CA ILE A 462 31.31 -23.55 -0.13
C ILE A 462 32.68 -24.25 -0.29
N ARG A 463 33.06 -25.16 0.62
CA ARG A 463 34.25 -26.02 0.41
C ARG A 463 33.94 -27.47 0.75
N GLY A 464 33.42 -28.21 -0.24
CA GLY A 464 33.35 -29.66 -0.16
C GLY A 464 32.33 -30.26 -1.12
N ARG A 465 32.71 -30.41 -2.41
CA ARG A 465 32.30 -31.49 -3.33
C ARG A 465 32.95 -31.27 -4.71
N VAL A 466 34.22 -31.65 -4.80
CA VAL A 466 34.84 -32.12 -6.04
C VAL A 466 35.51 -33.45 -5.67
N ALA A 467 34.83 -34.54 -6.00
CA ALA A 467 35.33 -35.90 -6.24
C ALA A 467 34.14 -36.71 -6.75
#